data_AF-A0A7W1KHV5-F1
#
_entry.id   AF-A0A7W1KHV5-F1
#
_cell.length_a   1.000
_cell.length_b   1.000
_cell.length_c   1.000
_cell.angle_alpha   90.00
_cell.angle_beta   90.00
_cell.angle_gamma   90.00
#
_symmetry.space_group_name_H-M   'P 1'
#
loop_
_entity.id
_entity.type
_entity.pdbx_description
1 polymer ?
#
loop_
_entity_poly.entity_id
_entity_poly.type
_entity_poly.pdbx_seq_one_letter_code
_entity_poly.pdbx_strand_id
1 'polypeptide(L)'
;MAETKTPKAPKAKAPAAAARLKSLYSSQYAGELQKELKLKNPMQVPKLEKIVLNIGLGRAKDDKKYIEVATNTLRKITGQQPVETFARMSIANFKLREGNKIGIKVTLRGEQMYEFMDRLINIVLPRLRDFHGVKAKAFDKSGNFSIGLNDQSVFPELTFEETTTVHGLQAVFVIDCQEQAHGRALLEKFGMPFEKERK
;
A
#
# COMPACT_ATOMS: atom_id res chain seq x y z
N MET A 1 45.18 -26.68 35.37
CA MET A 1 44.22 -25.57 35.35
C MET A 1 43.88 -25.29 33.90
N ALA A 2 42.84 -25.95 33.39
CA ALA A 2 42.48 -25.94 31.98
C ALA A 2 41.57 -24.73 31.71
N GLU A 3 42.01 -23.86 30.82
CA GLU A 3 41.25 -22.70 30.33
C GLU A 3 39.94 -23.17 29.69
N THR A 4 38.83 -22.89 30.35
CA THR A 4 37.49 -23.06 29.80
C THR A 4 37.28 -22.06 28.66
N LYS A 5 37.55 -22.50 27.43
CA LYS A 5 37.11 -21.83 26.21
C LYS A 5 35.59 -21.77 26.20
N THR A 6 35.05 -20.57 26.44
CA THR A 6 33.65 -20.23 26.30
C THR A 6 33.18 -20.57 24.88
N PRO A 7 32.12 -21.37 24.69
CA PRO A 7 31.61 -21.67 23.36
C PRO A 7 30.98 -20.41 22.77
N LYS A 8 31.60 -19.98 21.67
CA LYS A 8 31.21 -18.87 20.79
C LYS A 8 29.72 -19.00 20.43
N ALA A 9 28.93 -18.01 20.84
CA ALA A 9 27.51 -17.92 20.52
C ALA A 9 27.27 -18.17 19.01
N PRO A 10 26.27 -18.98 18.64
CA PRO A 10 25.98 -19.26 17.25
C PRO A 10 25.61 -17.95 16.56
N LYS A 11 26.42 -17.57 15.56
CA LYS A 11 26.17 -16.43 14.69
C LYS A 11 24.70 -16.45 14.25
N ALA A 12 23.95 -15.42 14.63
CA ALA A 12 22.60 -15.21 14.17
C ALA A 12 22.60 -15.30 12.64
N LYS A 13 21.88 -16.28 12.11
CA LYS A 13 21.59 -16.39 10.68
C LYS A 13 21.06 -15.04 10.23
N ALA A 14 21.67 -14.46 9.20
CA ALA A 14 21.20 -13.22 8.59
C ALA A 14 19.69 -13.35 8.33
N PRO A 15 18.84 -12.47 8.91
CA PRO A 15 17.42 -12.55 8.64
C PRO A 15 17.23 -12.19 7.17
N ALA A 16 16.51 -13.04 6.43
CA ALA A 16 16.12 -12.77 5.06
C ALA A 16 15.54 -11.35 4.97
N ALA A 17 16.21 -10.50 4.19
CA ALA A 17 15.84 -9.16 3.75
C ALA A 17 14.63 -8.52 4.47
N ALA A 18 14.78 -8.12 5.74
CA ALA A 18 13.75 -7.35 6.41
C ALA A 18 13.49 -6.05 5.61
N ALA A 19 12.27 -5.88 5.10
CA ALA A 19 11.87 -4.71 4.32
C ALA A 19 12.37 -3.42 4.99
N ARG A 20 13.12 -2.59 4.25
CA ARG A 20 13.82 -1.40 4.78
C ARG A 20 12.93 -0.55 5.69
N LEU A 21 11.71 -0.28 5.26
CA LEU A 21 10.75 0.55 6.00
C LEU A 21 10.27 -0.11 7.31
N LYS A 22 10.19 -1.45 7.38
CA LYS A 22 9.81 -2.18 8.60
C LYS A 22 10.88 -2.05 9.68
N SER A 23 12.15 -2.14 9.27
CA SER A 23 13.30 -1.95 10.16
C SER A 23 13.39 -0.51 10.65
N LEU A 24 13.26 0.47 9.75
CA LEU A 24 13.24 1.90 10.10
C LEU A 24 12.08 2.25 11.04
N TYR A 25 10.90 1.68 10.80
CA TYR A 25 9.75 1.88 11.68
C TYR A 25 10.02 1.38 13.11
N SER A 26 10.53 0.16 13.23
CA SER A 26 10.77 -0.47 14.53
C SER A 26 11.93 0.18 15.30
N SER A 27 12.96 0.66 14.59
CA SER A 27 14.17 1.20 15.20
C SER A 27 14.10 2.70 15.49
N GLN A 28 13.47 3.50 14.63
CA GLN A 28 13.54 4.96 14.69
C GLN A 28 12.15 5.61 14.72
N TYR A 29 11.28 5.31 13.75
CA TYR A 29 10.03 6.06 13.59
C TYR A 29 9.07 5.87 14.76
N ALA A 30 8.99 4.69 15.36
CA ALA A 30 8.12 4.46 16.51
C ALA A 30 8.48 5.36 17.70
N GLY A 31 9.78 5.54 17.98
CA GLY A 31 10.26 6.38 19.08
C GLY A 31 10.10 7.87 18.79
N GLU A 32 10.31 8.30 17.54
CA GLU A 32 10.09 9.69 17.12
C GLU A 32 8.61 10.06 17.16
N LEU A 33 7.74 9.21 16.62
CA LEU A 33 6.29 9.42 16.62
C LEU A 33 5.74 9.48 18.05
N GLN A 34 6.24 8.65 18.97
CA GLN A 34 5.84 8.71 20.36
C GLN A 34 6.16 10.08 21.00
N LYS A 35 7.33 10.64 20.70
CA LYS A 35 7.77 11.95 21.22
C LYS A 35 6.99 13.10 20.59
N GLU A 36 6.83 13.08 19.27
CA GLU A 36 6.11 14.12 18.51
C GLU A 36 4.64 14.18 18.89
N LEU A 37 3.98 13.02 19.02
CA LEU A 37 2.57 12.92 19.36
C LEU A 37 2.32 12.95 20.88
N LYS A 38 3.37 13.05 21.70
CA LYS A 38 3.32 13.08 23.17
C LYS A 38 2.45 11.97 23.76
N LEU A 39 2.54 10.76 23.19
CA LEU A 39 1.70 9.63 23.57
C LEU A 39 2.18 9.00 24.87
N LYS A 40 1.25 8.79 25.80
CA LYS A 40 1.54 8.17 27.11
C LYS A 40 1.84 6.68 27.00
N ASN A 41 1.25 6.00 26.01
CA ASN A 41 1.38 4.56 25.85
C ASN A 41 2.13 4.23 24.54
N PRO A 42 3.22 3.45 24.57
CA PRO A 42 3.93 3.02 23.36
C PRO A 42 3.05 2.20 22.40
N MET A 43 2.01 1.52 22.90
CA MET A 43 1.08 0.77 22.06
C MET A 43 0.08 1.66 21.29
N GLN A 44 0.00 2.96 21.62
CA GLN A 44 -0.81 3.93 20.88
C GLN A 44 -0.07 4.52 19.67
N VAL A 45 1.21 4.18 19.49
CA VAL A 45 1.99 4.66 18.35
C VAL A 45 1.32 4.17 17.06
N PRO A 46 1.06 5.08 16.10
CA PRO A 46 0.39 4.72 14.86
C PRO A 46 1.17 3.65 14.11
N LYS A 47 0.48 2.62 13.62
CA LYS A 47 1.09 1.55 12.83
C LYS A 47 0.30 1.29 11.56
N LEU A 48 0.98 0.92 10.50
CA LEU A 48 0.35 0.49 9.26
C LEU A 48 -0.12 -0.96 9.42
N GLU A 49 -1.42 -1.23 9.26
CA GLU A 49 -1.99 -2.58 9.47
C GLU A 49 -2.03 -3.38 8.16
N LYS A 50 -2.52 -2.75 7.09
CA LYS A 50 -2.65 -3.35 5.77
C LYS A 50 -2.72 -2.28 4.69
N ILE A 51 -2.34 -2.67 3.47
CA ILE A 51 -2.61 -1.90 2.26
C ILE A 51 -3.57 -2.71 1.41
N VAL A 52 -4.71 -2.13 1.05
CA VAL A 52 -5.68 -2.73 0.13
C VAL A 52 -5.54 -2.05 -1.22
N LEU A 53 -5.21 -2.83 -2.24
CA LEU A 53 -5.23 -2.38 -3.62
C LEU A 53 -6.52 -2.88 -4.25
N ASN A 54 -7.21 -1.99 -4.95
CA ASN A 54 -8.50 -2.27 -5.57
C ASN A 54 -8.54 -1.66 -6.97
N ILE A 55 -9.06 -2.43 -7.92
CA ILE A 55 -9.32 -2.00 -9.28
C ILE A 55 -10.81 -2.19 -9.54
N GLY A 56 -11.48 -1.07 -9.84
CA GLY A 56 -12.88 -1.05 -10.26
C GLY A 56 -12.96 -1.20 -11.78
N LEU A 57 -13.48 -2.33 -12.25
CA LEU A 57 -13.59 -2.63 -13.68
C LEU A 57 -15.07 -2.52 -14.08
N GLY A 58 -15.58 -1.29 -14.24
CA GLY A 58 -17.00 -1.06 -14.55
C GLY A 58 -17.49 -1.69 -15.87
N ARG A 59 -16.57 -2.03 -16.79
CA ARG A 59 -16.85 -2.72 -18.06
C ARG A 59 -16.54 -4.22 -18.04
N ALA A 60 -16.16 -4.78 -16.89
CA ALA A 60 -15.73 -6.18 -16.74
C ALA A 60 -16.81 -7.22 -17.14
N LYS A 61 -18.08 -6.84 -17.14
CA LYS A 61 -19.17 -7.75 -17.49
C LYS A 61 -19.09 -8.24 -18.93
N ASP A 62 -18.66 -7.37 -19.84
CA ASP A 62 -18.71 -7.63 -21.28
C ASP A 62 -17.38 -8.18 -21.81
N ASP A 63 -16.26 -7.89 -21.13
CA ASP A 63 -14.93 -8.29 -21.58
C ASP A 63 -14.16 -9.08 -20.49
N LYS A 64 -14.17 -10.41 -20.63
CA LYS A 64 -13.42 -11.32 -19.76
C LYS A 64 -11.90 -11.11 -19.87
N LYS A 65 -11.40 -10.69 -21.04
CA LYS A 65 -9.95 -10.47 -21.24
C LYS A 65 -9.47 -9.29 -20.41
N TYR A 66 -10.30 -8.26 -20.24
CA TYR A 66 -9.96 -7.09 -19.42
C TYR A 66 -9.76 -7.46 -17.94
N ILE A 67 -10.55 -8.40 -17.42
CA ILE A 67 -10.38 -8.93 -16.05
C ILE A 67 -9.07 -9.70 -15.93
N GLU A 68 -8.73 -10.53 -16.91
CA GLU A 68 -7.49 -11.32 -16.92
C GLU A 68 -6.26 -10.41 -16.95
N VAL A 69 -6.27 -9.37 -17.79
CA VAL A 69 -5.18 -8.38 -17.85
C VAL A 69 -5.03 -7.68 -16.50
N ALA A 70 -6.11 -7.14 -15.92
CA ALA A 70 -6.05 -6.47 -14.62
C ALA A 70 -5.61 -7.42 -13.47
N THR A 71 -5.96 -8.70 -13.55
CA THR A 71 -5.48 -9.72 -12.61
C THR A 71 -3.96 -9.92 -12.74
N ASN A 72 -3.46 -10.00 -13.97
CA ASN A 72 -2.04 -10.15 -14.25
C ASN A 72 -1.25 -8.91 -13.83
N THR A 73 -1.77 -7.71 -14.08
CA THR A 73 -1.19 -6.44 -13.61
C THR A 73 -0.99 -6.45 -12.09
N LEU A 74 -2.06 -6.73 -11.32
CA LEU A 74 -1.94 -6.77 -9.86
C LEU A 74 -1.02 -7.88 -9.38
N ARG A 75 -1.04 -9.05 -10.03
CA ARG A 75 -0.14 -10.15 -9.71
C ARG A 75 1.33 -9.76 -9.91
N LYS A 76 1.66 -9.03 -10.99
CA LYS A 76 3.02 -8.54 -11.24
C LYS A 76 3.46 -7.47 -10.26
N ILE A 77 2.58 -6.51 -9.97
CA ILE A 77 2.89 -5.43 -9.03
C ILE A 77 3.09 -5.99 -7.62
N THR A 78 2.19 -6.85 -7.15
CA THR A 78 2.16 -7.29 -5.75
C THR A 78 2.86 -8.62 -5.47
N GLY A 79 3.07 -9.46 -6.49
CA GLY A 79 3.51 -10.84 -6.32
C GLY A 79 2.44 -11.76 -5.71
N GLN A 80 1.22 -11.27 -5.47
CA GLN A 80 0.15 -12.03 -4.83
C GLN A 80 -1.02 -12.26 -5.79
N GLN A 81 -1.68 -13.41 -5.66
CA GLN A 81 -2.90 -13.68 -6.41
C GLN A 81 -4.06 -12.77 -5.95
N PRO A 82 -4.63 -11.94 -6.84
CA PRO A 82 -5.76 -11.09 -6.49
C PRO A 82 -7.07 -11.87 -6.36
N VAL A 83 -8.01 -11.31 -5.61
CA VAL A 83 -9.36 -11.84 -5.40
C VAL A 83 -10.37 -11.04 -6.21
N GLU A 84 -11.18 -11.74 -7.00
CA GLU A 84 -12.28 -11.14 -7.76
C GLU A 84 -13.42 -10.70 -6.83
N THR A 85 -14.02 -9.55 -7.11
CA THR A 85 -15.14 -9.01 -6.36
C THR A 85 -16.43 -9.11 -7.16
N PHE A 86 -17.47 -9.64 -6.51
CA PHE A 86 -18.77 -9.87 -7.11
C PHE A 86 -19.79 -8.81 -6.67
N ALA A 87 -20.73 -8.52 -7.57
CA ALA A 87 -21.89 -7.68 -7.31
C ALA A 87 -22.77 -8.27 -6.20
N ARG A 88 -23.03 -7.49 -5.14
CA ARG A 88 -23.95 -7.87 -4.06
C ARG A 88 -25.41 -7.53 -4.34
N MET A 89 -25.66 -6.55 -5.20
CA MET A 89 -26.99 -6.06 -5.52
C MET A 89 -27.13 -5.85 -7.03
N SER A 90 -28.33 -6.08 -7.53
CA SER A 90 -28.67 -5.81 -8.93
C SER A 90 -29.11 -4.36 -9.10
N ILE A 91 -28.43 -3.61 -9.97
CA ILE A 91 -28.74 -2.20 -10.24
C ILE A 91 -28.83 -1.99 -11.76
N ALA A 92 -30.03 -1.67 -12.24
CA ALA A 92 -30.34 -1.54 -13.66
C ALA A 92 -29.54 -0.42 -14.35
N ASN A 93 -29.33 0.72 -13.68
CA ASN A 93 -28.57 1.86 -14.23
C ASN A 93 -27.14 1.49 -14.61
N PHE A 94 -26.50 0.60 -13.85
CA PHE A 94 -25.16 0.10 -14.15
C PHE A 94 -25.16 -1.18 -14.98
N LYS A 95 -26.35 -1.66 -15.41
CA LYS A 95 -26.54 -2.93 -16.13
C LYS A 95 -25.97 -4.14 -15.37
N LEU A 96 -25.90 -4.06 -14.04
CA LEU A 96 -25.32 -5.08 -13.17
C LEU A 96 -26.41 -5.98 -12.57
N ARG A 97 -26.11 -7.29 -12.51
CA ARG A 97 -26.88 -8.30 -11.78
C ARG A 97 -26.00 -8.89 -10.67
N GLU A 98 -26.64 -9.38 -9.62
CA GLU A 98 -25.99 -10.13 -8.55
C GLU A 98 -25.13 -11.28 -9.10
N GLY A 99 -23.94 -11.45 -8.53
CA GLY A 99 -22.98 -12.47 -8.96
C GLY A 99 -22.11 -12.07 -10.17
N ASN A 100 -22.31 -10.90 -10.79
CA ASN A 100 -21.39 -10.41 -11.82
C ASN A 100 -20.04 -10.01 -11.22
N LYS A 101 -18.94 -10.30 -11.92
CA LYS A 101 -17.61 -9.79 -11.59
C LYS A 101 -17.54 -8.29 -11.89
N ILE A 102 -17.18 -7.48 -10.89
CA ILE A 102 -17.11 -6.00 -11.00
C ILE A 102 -15.67 -5.50 -10.86
N GLY A 103 -14.85 -6.17 -10.07
CA GLY A 103 -13.51 -5.68 -9.80
C GLY A 103 -12.61 -6.75 -9.23
N ILE A 104 -11.42 -6.30 -8.86
CA ILE A 104 -10.36 -7.15 -8.33
C ILE A 104 -9.72 -6.40 -7.17
N LYS A 105 -9.45 -7.12 -6.08
CA LYS A 105 -8.74 -6.56 -4.93
C LYS A 105 -7.63 -7.48 -4.46
N VAL A 106 -6.62 -6.90 -3.85
CA VAL A 106 -5.55 -7.61 -3.13
C VAL A 106 -5.27 -6.89 -1.82
N THR A 107 -4.93 -7.63 -0.77
CA THR A 107 -4.65 -7.06 0.55
C THR A 107 -3.26 -7.49 0.97
N LEU A 108 -2.35 -6.52 1.03
CA LEU A 108 -0.97 -6.70 1.45
C LEU A 108 -0.86 -6.47 2.96
N ARG A 109 -0.14 -7.37 3.62
CA ARG A 109 0.15 -7.32 5.06
C ARG A 109 1.60 -7.71 5.31
N GLY A 110 2.11 -7.39 6.50
CA GLY A 110 3.46 -7.77 6.89
C GLY A 110 4.52 -7.11 6.01
N GLU A 111 5.49 -7.89 5.52
CA GLU A 111 6.66 -7.36 4.80
C GLU A 111 6.32 -6.87 3.39
N GLN A 112 5.47 -7.59 2.65
CA GLN A 112 5.04 -7.23 1.30
C GLN A 112 4.37 -5.84 1.25
N MET A 113 3.69 -5.47 2.34
CA MET A 113 3.08 -4.16 2.49
C MET A 113 4.14 -3.04 2.54
N TYR A 114 5.20 -3.23 3.33
CA TYR A 114 6.29 -2.26 3.43
C TYR A 114 7.11 -2.17 2.15
N GLU A 115 7.34 -3.29 1.46
CA GLU A 115 8.01 -3.29 0.14
C GLU A 115 7.18 -2.60 -0.93
N PHE A 116 5.86 -2.82 -0.95
CA PHE A 116 4.97 -2.10 -1.86
C PHE A 116 4.96 -0.60 -1.57
N MET A 117 4.91 -0.20 -0.29
CA MET A 117 4.99 1.21 0.10
C MET A 117 6.31 1.85 -0.36
N ASP A 118 7.43 1.16 -0.16
CA ASP A 118 8.76 1.66 -0.56
C ASP A 118 8.86 1.86 -2.08
N ARG A 119 8.39 0.87 -2.86
CA ARG A 119 8.29 0.99 -4.32
C ARG A 119 7.36 2.12 -4.74
N LEU A 120 6.23 2.27 -4.06
CA LEU A 120 5.25 3.31 -4.38
C LEU A 120 5.87 4.70 -4.17
N ILE A 121 6.50 4.95 -3.03
CA ILE A 121 7.04 6.27 -2.70
C ILE A 121 8.28 6.60 -3.54
N ASN A 122 9.22 5.67 -3.67
CA ASN A 122 10.53 5.96 -4.28
C ASN A 122 10.53 5.83 -5.81
N ILE A 123 9.66 4.99 -6.38
CA ILE A 123 9.68 4.68 -7.82
C ILE A 123 8.42 5.18 -8.51
N VAL A 124 7.24 4.89 -7.96
CA VAL A 124 5.95 5.12 -8.65
C VAL A 124 5.53 6.58 -8.59
N LEU A 125 5.56 7.23 -7.42
CA LEU A 125 5.12 8.62 -7.27
C LEU A 125 5.93 9.61 -8.14
N PRO A 126 7.27 9.52 -8.23
CA PRO A 126 8.05 10.41 -9.10
C PRO A 126 7.78 10.20 -10.60
N ARG A 127 7.30 9.01 -10.99
CA ARG A 127 6.98 8.68 -12.39
C ARG A 127 5.57 9.11 -12.80
N LEU A 128 4.73 9.53 -11.85
CA LEU A 128 3.38 9.94 -12.15
C LEU A 128 3.41 11.27 -12.93
N ARG A 129 2.73 11.30 -14.09
CA ARG A 129 2.57 12.52 -14.90
C ARG A 129 1.82 13.57 -14.09
N ASP A 130 2.35 14.79 -14.04
CA ASP A 130 1.81 15.94 -13.29
C ASP A 130 1.73 15.71 -11.76
N PHE A 131 2.73 15.05 -11.17
CA PHE A 131 2.80 14.85 -9.73
C PHE A 131 3.19 16.13 -8.96
N HIS A 132 2.23 16.72 -8.26
CA HIS A 132 2.43 17.89 -7.39
C HIS A 132 2.52 17.53 -5.89
N GLY A 133 2.55 16.23 -5.58
CA GLY A 133 2.39 15.70 -4.23
C GLY A 133 1.01 15.06 -4.03
N VAL A 134 0.90 14.22 -3.01
CA VAL A 134 -0.38 13.62 -2.62
C VAL A 134 -1.19 14.60 -1.78
N LYS A 135 -2.50 14.65 -2.01
CA LYS A 135 -3.39 15.58 -1.31
C LYS A 135 -3.47 15.21 0.17
N ALA A 136 -3.14 16.16 1.05
CA ALA A 136 -3.32 16.01 2.49
C ALA A 136 -4.80 15.90 2.93
N LYS A 137 -5.74 16.16 2.01
CA LYS A 137 -7.19 15.98 2.23
C LYS A 137 -7.68 14.55 1.96
N ALA A 138 -6.84 13.66 1.44
CA ALA A 138 -7.23 12.29 1.11
C ALA A 138 -7.22 11.32 2.30
N PHE A 139 -7.12 11.86 3.53
CA PHE A 139 -7.31 11.10 4.75
C PHE A 139 -8.78 11.09 5.16
N ASP A 140 -9.22 9.94 5.67
CA ASP A 140 -10.52 9.80 6.30
C ASP A 140 -10.47 10.28 7.77
N LYS A 141 -11.63 10.45 8.40
CA LYS A 141 -11.78 10.87 9.80
C LYS A 141 -11.04 9.96 10.78
N SER A 142 -10.95 8.67 10.45
CA SER A 142 -10.23 7.67 11.23
C SER A 142 -8.72 7.62 10.94
N GLY A 143 -8.19 8.52 10.11
CA GLY A 143 -6.76 8.61 9.78
C GLY A 143 -6.24 7.60 8.77
N ASN A 144 -7.13 6.85 8.11
CA ASN A 144 -6.79 6.04 6.95
C ASN A 144 -6.51 6.93 5.73
N PHE A 145 -5.62 6.52 4.85
CA PHE A 145 -5.23 7.29 3.68
C PHE A 145 -5.58 6.55 2.39
N SER A 146 -6.13 7.25 1.39
CA SER A 146 -6.46 6.66 0.09
C SER A 146 -5.84 7.46 -1.05
N ILE A 147 -5.24 6.76 -2.02
CA ILE A 147 -4.72 7.35 -3.25
C ILE A 147 -5.30 6.62 -4.47
N GLY A 148 -5.71 7.39 -5.47
CA GLY A 148 -6.08 6.89 -6.78
C GLY A 148 -4.95 7.16 -7.78
N LEU A 149 -4.56 6.12 -8.51
CA LEU A 149 -3.65 6.16 -9.65
C LEU A 149 -4.50 5.96 -10.90
N ASN A 150 -4.51 6.95 -11.79
CA ASN A 150 -5.30 6.88 -13.02
C ASN A 150 -4.62 6.02 -14.10
N ASP A 151 -3.30 5.89 -14.02
CA ASP A 151 -2.50 5.13 -14.98
C ASP A 151 -1.68 4.07 -14.25
N GLN A 152 -1.63 2.88 -14.83
CA GLN A 152 -0.84 1.75 -14.37
C GLN A 152 0.60 1.78 -14.90
N SER A 153 0.88 2.54 -15.98
CA SER A 153 2.21 2.62 -16.62
C SER A 153 3.34 3.09 -15.69
N VAL A 154 2.97 3.67 -14.55
CA VAL A 154 3.87 4.13 -13.49
C VAL A 154 4.66 3.00 -12.81
N PHE A 155 4.17 1.76 -12.89
CA PHE A 155 4.84 0.59 -12.32
C PHE A 155 5.89 0.04 -13.30
N PRO A 156 7.20 -0.01 -12.93
CA PRO A 156 8.24 -0.56 -13.80
C PRO A 156 8.05 -2.04 -14.15
N GLU A 157 7.27 -2.77 -13.36
CA GLU A 157 7.04 -4.21 -13.53
C GLU A 157 6.12 -4.54 -14.72
N LEU A 158 5.42 -3.53 -15.27
CA LEU A 158 4.50 -3.71 -16.38
C LEU A 158 5.19 -3.50 -17.72
N THR A 159 4.90 -4.39 -18.68
CA THR A 159 5.35 -4.24 -20.05
C THR A 159 4.38 -3.36 -20.85
N PHE A 160 4.86 -2.81 -21.97
CA PHE A 160 4.05 -1.96 -22.85
C PHE A 160 2.81 -2.69 -23.36
N GLU A 161 2.90 -4.00 -23.65
CA GLU A 161 1.78 -4.82 -24.11
C GLU A 161 0.63 -4.86 -23.11
N GLU A 162 0.93 -5.00 -21.81
CA GLU A 162 -0.06 -5.05 -20.72
C GLU A 162 -0.66 -3.68 -20.38
N THR A 163 0.00 -2.61 -20.82
CA THR A 163 -0.43 -1.23 -20.63
C THR A 163 -1.47 -0.80 -21.67
N THR A 164 -1.69 -1.59 -22.72
CA THR A 164 -2.63 -1.27 -23.82
C THR A 164 -4.05 -1.02 -23.32
N THR A 165 -4.48 -1.77 -22.30
CA THR A 165 -5.79 -1.58 -21.66
C THR A 165 -5.64 -0.81 -20.35
N VAL A 166 -5.69 0.52 -20.45
CA VAL A 166 -5.56 1.40 -19.28
C VAL A 166 -6.66 1.12 -18.26
N HIS A 167 -6.27 0.96 -17.01
CA HIS A 167 -7.17 0.90 -15.87
C HIS A 167 -6.57 1.64 -14.69
N GLY A 168 -7.45 2.30 -13.92
CA GLY A 168 -7.05 2.98 -12.69
C GLY A 168 -6.91 1.98 -11.54
N LEU A 169 -6.03 2.31 -10.60
CA LEU A 169 -5.80 1.54 -9.38
C LEU A 169 -6.01 2.45 -8.18
N GLN A 170 -6.72 1.96 -7.16
CA GLN A 170 -6.86 2.62 -5.88
C GLN A 170 -6.04 1.88 -4.84
N ALA A 171 -5.19 2.59 -4.09
CA ALA A 171 -4.49 2.07 -2.94
C ALA A 171 -5.03 2.71 -1.65
N VAL A 172 -5.46 1.88 -0.72
CA VAL A 172 -6.00 2.28 0.59
C VAL A 172 -5.05 1.79 1.68
N PHE A 173 -4.48 2.73 2.41
CA PHE A 173 -3.59 2.51 3.52
C PHE A 173 -4.41 2.56 4.81
N VAL A 174 -4.48 1.42 5.49
CA VAL A 174 -5.18 1.30 6.77
C VAL A 174 -4.15 1.45 7.88
N ILE A 175 -4.31 2.51 8.66
CA ILE A 175 -3.40 2.88 9.73
C ILE A 175 -4.19 2.78 11.04
N ASP A 176 -3.65 2.05 12.00
CA ASP A 176 -4.18 2.03 13.36
C ASP A 176 -3.79 3.33 14.05
N CYS A 177 -4.72 4.28 14.08
CA CYS A 177 -4.53 5.57 14.72
C CYS A 177 -5.88 6.12 15.23
N GLN A 178 -5.81 6.98 16.24
CA GLN A 178 -7.01 7.60 16.84
C GLN A 178 -7.41 8.92 16.15
N GLU A 179 -6.44 9.61 15.54
CA GLU A 179 -6.65 10.92 14.92
C GLU A 179 -6.01 10.98 13.53
N GLN A 180 -6.59 11.81 12.66
CA GLN A 180 -6.07 12.06 11.32
C GLN A 180 -4.64 12.61 11.33
N ALA A 181 -4.29 13.46 12.30
CA ALA A 181 -2.96 14.03 12.44
C ALA A 181 -1.88 12.95 12.64
N HIS A 182 -2.22 11.88 13.36
CA HIS A 182 -1.33 10.77 13.64
C HIS A 182 -1.03 9.95 12.38
N GLY A 183 -2.06 9.66 11.58
CA GLY A 183 -1.90 8.97 10.30
C GLY A 183 -1.06 9.78 9.31
N ARG A 184 -1.23 11.11 9.31
CA ARG A 184 -0.42 12.01 8.49
C ARG A 184 1.05 12.04 8.92
N ALA A 185 1.32 12.21 10.21
CA ALA A 185 2.68 12.21 10.74
C ALA A 185 3.43 10.92 10.41
N LEU A 186 2.75 9.78 10.50
CA LEU A 186 3.30 8.48 10.13
C LEU A 186 3.70 8.42 8.65
N LEU A 187 2.81 8.83 7.73
CA LEU A 187 3.13 8.82 6.30
C LEU A 187 4.20 9.84 5.92
N GLU A 188 4.25 11.00 6.59
CA GLU A 188 5.33 11.98 6.42
C GLU A 188 6.69 11.39 6.82
N LYS A 189 6.76 10.65 7.93
CA LYS A 189 7.98 9.94 8.36
C LYS A 189 8.40 8.84 7.40
N PHE A 190 7.45 8.17 6.76
CA PHE A 190 7.72 7.21 5.70
C PHE A 190 8.21 7.86 4.40
N GLY A 191 8.28 9.19 4.33
CA GLY A 191 8.79 9.92 3.18
C GLY A 191 7.73 10.18 2.10
N MET A 192 6.44 10.10 2.46
CA MET A 192 5.37 10.34 1.51
C MET A 192 5.32 11.83 1.10
N PRO A 193 5.46 12.15 -0.19
CA PRO A 193 5.50 13.54 -0.66
C PRO A 193 4.09 14.14 -0.68
N PHE A 194 3.72 14.83 0.40
CA PHE A 194 2.49 15.60 0.45
C PHE A 194 2.60 16.90 -0.33
N GLU A 195 1.52 17.26 -1.03
CA GLU A 195 1.38 18.58 -1.65
C GLU A 195 1.41 19.64 -0.53
N LYS A 196 2.40 20.55 -0.60
CA LYS A 196 2.44 21.69 0.31
C LYS A 196 1.24 22.57 -0.03
N GLU A 197 0.29 22.72 0.90
CA GLU A 197 -0.75 23.74 0.77
C GLU A 197 -0.04 25.09 0.61
N ARG A 198 -0.05 25.65 -0.61
CA ARG A 198 0.24 27.07 -0.80
C ARG A 198 -0.85 27.83 -0.05
N LYS A 199 -0.49 28.32 1.14
CA LYS A 199 -1.18 29.44 1.78
C LYS A 199 -1.08 30.66 0.90
#